data_AF-A0A8H2M8Q2-F1
#
_entry.id   AF-A0A8H2M8Q2-F1
#
_cell.length_a   1.000
_cell.length_b   1.000
_cell.length_c   1.000
_cell.angle_alpha   90.00
_cell.angle_beta   90.00
_cell.angle_gamma   90.00
#
_symmetry.space_group_name_H-M   'P 1'
#
loop_
_entity.id
_entity.type
_entity.pdbx_description
1 polymer ?
#
loop_
_entity_poly.entity_id
_entity_poly.type
_entity_poly.pdbx_seq_one_letter_code
_entity_poly.pdbx_strand_id
1 'polypeptide(L)' 'MAVIYASLIVSGYKTFGQVPKVIQAQVKEVLIQLGLGELAE' A
#
# COMPACT_ATOMS: atom_id res chain seq x y z
N MET A 1 8.17 -3.34 -6.46
CA MET A 1 8.06 -2.10 -5.66
C MET A 1 6.73 -1.95 -4.95
N ALA A 2 5.57 -2.07 -5.62
CA ALA A 2 4.26 -1.95 -4.95
C ALA A 2 4.07 -2.94 -3.79
N VAL A 3 4.44 -4.21 -3.97
CA VAL A 3 4.37 -5.24 -2.91
C VAL A 3 5.23 -4.86 -1.70
N ILE A 4 6.43 -4.30 -1.91
CA ILE A 4 7.31 -3.87 -0.81
C ILE A 4 6.66 -2.72 -0.03
N TYR A 5 6.10 -1.73 -0.72
CA TYR A 5 5.38 -0.64 -0.06
C TYR A 5 4.12 -1.12 0.67
N ALA A 6 3.36 -2.04 0.06
CA ALA A 6 2.22 -2.67 0.72
C ALA A 6 2.68 -3.39 1.99
N SER A 7 3.72 -4.22 1.94
CA SER A 7 4.30 -4.86 3.13
C SER A 7 4.76 -3.85 4.18
N LEU A 8 5.41 -2.75 3.80
CA LEU A 8 5.81 -1.69 4.73
C LEU A 8 4.60 -0.99 5.38
N ILE A 9 3.49 -0.86 4.67
CA ILE A 9 2.23 -0.32 5.19
C ILE A 9 1.58 -1.32 6.15
N VAL A 10 1.50 -2.60 5.78
CA VAL A 10 1.00 -3.68 6.65
C VAL A 10 1.82 -3.79 7.93
N SER A 11 3.14 -3.62 7.83
CA SER A 11 4.05 -3.61 8.99
C SER A 11 4.06 -2.28 9.76
N GLY A 12 3.30 -1.26 9.35
CA GLY A 12 3.20 0.03 10.05
C GLY A 12 4.41 0.95 9.90
N TYR A 13 5.39 0.63 9.07
CA TYR A 13 6.58 1.45 8.83
C TYR A 13 6.31 2.63 7.90
N LYS A 14 5.27 2.55 7.05
CA LYS A 14 4.86 3.60 6.11
C LYS A 14 3.35 3.71 6.04
N THR A 15 2.86 4.86 5.58
CA THR A 15 1.45 5.09 5.27
C THR A 15 1.23 5.21 3.77
N PHE A 16 0.00 5.01 3.31
CA PHE A 16 -0.35 5.11 1.89
C PHE A 16 -0.02 6.49 1.28
N GLY A 17 -0.07 7.56 2.07
CA GLY A 17 0.36 8.91 1.67
C GLY A 17 1.86 9.04 1.37
N GLN A 18 2.71 8.14 1.88
CA GLN A 18 4.16 8.13 1.56
C GLN A 18 4.48 7.36 0.27
N VAL A 19 3.48 6.72 -0.34
CA VAL A 19 3.66 5.97 -1.58
C VAL A 19 3.72 6.96 -2.75
N PRO A 20 4.72 6.83 -3.65
CA PRO A 20 4.77 7.64 -4.86
C PRO A 20 3.49 7.50 -5.70
N LYS A 21 2.93 8.62 -6.18
CA LYS A 21 1.67 8.64 -6.95
C LYS A 21 1.65 7.69 -8.16
N VAL A 22 2.81 7.50 -8.80
CA VAL A 22 2.98 6.57 -9.93
C VAL A 22 2.68 5.11 -9.59
N ILE A 23 2.85 4.70 -8.33
CA ILE A 23 2.60 3.31 -7.88
C ILE A 23 1.47 3.21 -6.85
N GLN A 24 0.85 4.32 -6.42
CA GLN A 24 -0.26 4.30 -5.47
C GLN A 24 -1.41 3.42 -5.93
N ALA A 25 -1.78 3.47 -7.21
CA ALA A 25 -2.83 2.62 -7.76
C ALA A 25 -2.50 1.13 -7.59
N GLN A 26 -1.26 0.74 -7.91
CA GLN A 26 -0.78 -0.64 -7.76
C GLN A 26 -0.71 -1.07 -6.29
N VAL A 27 -0.29 -0.18 -5.38
CA VAL A 27 -0.25 -0.48 -3.93
C VAL A 27 -1.66 -0.66 -3.38
N LYS A 28 -2.62 0.14 -3.84
CA LYS A 28 -4.04 0.02 -3.45
C LYS A 28 -4.62 -1.31 -3.90
N GLU A 29 -4.39 -1.71 -5.15
CA GLU A 29 -4.82 -3.02 -5.65
C GLU A 29 -4.21 -4.17 -4.83
N VAL A 30 -2.91 -4.11 -4.54
CA VAL A 30 -2.24 -5.13 -3.71
C VAL A 30 -2.84 -5.18 -2.30
N LEU A 31 -3.08 -4.03 -1.67
CA LEU A 31 -3.73 -3.98 -0.35
C LEU A 31 -5.16 -4.54 -0.38
N ILE A 32 -5.93 -4.25 -1.43
CA ILE A 32 -7.27 -4.82 -1.64
C ILE A 32 -7.21 -6.34 -1.82
N GLN A 33 -6.28 -6.85 -2.63
CA GLN A 33 -6.09 -8.29 -2.82
C GLN A 33 -5.67 -9.01 -1.54
N LEU A 34 -4.93 -8.33 -0.66
CA LEU A 34 -4.56 -8.83 0.66
C LEU A 34 -5.68 -8.67 1.71
N GLY A 35 -6.82 -8.07 1.35
CA GLY A 35 -7.93 -7.82 2.28
C GLY A 35 -7.72 -6.64 3.23
N LEU A 36 -6.69 -5.83 3.01
CA LEU A 36 -6.26 -4.71 3.86
C LEU A 36 -6.52 -3.35 3.17
N GLY A 37 -7.60 -3.26 2.40
CA GLY A 37 -7.97 -2.06 1.65
C GLY A 37 -8.21 -0.82 2.52
N GLU A 38 -8.52 -1.02 3.80
CA GLU A 38 -8.64 0.02 4.84
C GLU A 38 -7.33 0.77 5.11
N LEU A 39 -6.17 0.14 4.88
CA LEU A 39 -4.86 0.78 5.03
C LEU A 39 -4.51 1.69 3.85
N ALA A 40 -5.37 1.77 2.83
CA ALA A 40 -5.23 2.65 1.67
C ALA A 40 -6.01 3.97 1.80
N GLU A 41 -6.50 4.30 3.00
CA GLU A 41 -7.13 5.59 3.34
C GLU A 41 -6.11 6.72 3.57
#